data_AF-A0A1C0SC04-F1
#
_entry.id   AF-A0A1C0SC04-F1
#
_cell.length_a   1.000
_cell.length_b   1.000
_cell.length_c   1.000
_cell.angle_alpha   90.00
_cell.angle_beta   90.00
_cell.angle_gamma   90.00
#
_symmetry.space_group_name_H-M   'P 1'
#
loop_
_entity.id
_entity.type
_entity.pdbx_description
1 polymer ?
#
loop_
_entity_poly.entity_id
_entity_poly.type
_entity_poly.pdbx_seq_one_letter_code
_entity_poly.pdbx_strand_id
1 'polypeptide(L)'
;MPDRVPGTGAQTVVSMDFQSEEPDDMSYTLTVHWTIEPQTAPRPWRACSRCRGQRPFVCSGKTRLNANGRRLDAWLIYRCADCADTWNRPIFERKNVREVDPDTLHALQNNDLAWIRRTAFDVEDLRRSTDRIEEFPECRVRRRVRARPFEGCNRLEIVLAVAMATSMRADRLLAAELGVSRSRLARLAAMDRLILQPETRKNLQRSIRDGTRIMLDLSAEADRAEIIERAQEGAPSG
;
A
#
# COMPACT_ATOMS: atom_id res chain seq x y z
N MET A 1 -9.98 13.77 -80.94
CA MET A 1 -8.67 13.12 -80.68
C MET A 1 -7.67 14.20 -80.30
N PRO A 2 -6.75 14.01 -79.34
CA PRO A 2 -6.89 13.52 -77.97
C PRO A 2 -6.32 14.50 -76.91
N ASP A 3 -6.66 14.24 -75.64
CA ASP A 3 -5.94 14.44 -74.37
C ASP A 3 -4.92 15.58 -74.14
N ARG A 4 -5.20 16.40 -73.11
CA ARG A 4 -4.30 16.60 -71.95
C ARG A 4 -4.98 17.35 -70.78
N VAL A 5 -4.86 16.75 -69.59
CA VAL A 5 -5.19 17.30 -68.25
C VAL A 5 -4.02 18.20 -67.78
N PRO A 6 -4.21 19.27 -66.97
CA PRO A 6 -4.21 19.19 -65.50
C PRO A 6 -5.32 20.05 -64.85
N GLY A 7 -6.05 19.58 -63.84
CA GLY A 7 -5.59 19.64 -62.46
C GLY A 7 -6.22 20.84 -61.74
N THR A 8 -7.39 20.63 -61.13
CA THR A 8 -7.94 21.57 -60.14
C THR A 8 -8.71 20.76 -59.11
N GLY A 9 -8.02 20.35 -58.05
CA GLY A 9 -8.63 19.71 -56.91
C GLY A 9 -9.41 20.76 -56.11
N ALA A 10 -10.73 20.75 -56.26
CA ALA A 10 -11.62 21.34 -55.27
C ALA A 10 -12.04 20.20 -54.34
N GLN A 11 -11.43 20.15 -53.16
CA GLN A 11 -11.86 19.27 -52.07
C GLN A 11 -13.23 19.76 -51.59
N THR A 12 -14.28 19.06 -51.95
CA THR A 12 -15.57 19.16 -51.29
C THR A 12 -15.40 18.62 -49.86
N VAL A 13 -15.32 19.53 -48.91
CA VAL A 13 -15.36 19.24 -47.48
C VAL A 13 -16.73 18.63 -47.20
N VAL A 14 -16.77 17.31 -47.05
CA VAL A 14 -17.89 16.61 -46.43
C VAL A 14 -17.93 17.12 -44.99
N SER A 15 -18.87 18.01 -44.73
CA SER A 15 -19.25 18.38 -43.37
C SER A 15 -19.87 17.14 -42.75
N MET A 16 -19.02 16.31 -42.13
CA MET A 16 -19.45 15.30 -41.19
C MET A 16 -19.97 16.07 -39.99
N ASP A 17 -21.29 16.05 -39.84
CA ASP A 17 -21.95 16.48 -38.62
C ASP A 17 -21.21 15.86 -37.45
N PHE A 18 -20.64 16.76 -36.63
CA PHE A 18 -20.02 16.47 -35.35
C PHE A 18 -21.04 15.66 -34.56
N GLN A 19 -20.90 14.34 -34.57
CA GLN A 19 -21.60 13.48 -33.63
C GLN A 19 -21.22 14.01 -32.25
N SER A 20 -22.22 14.60 -31.62
CA SER A 20 -22.17 15.13 -30.28
C SER A 20 -21.52 14.07 -29.41
N GLU A 21 -20.33 14.38 -28.88
CA GLU A 21 -19.73 13.59 -27.82
C GLU A 21 -20.78 13.51 -26.70
N GLU A 22 -21.35 12.32 -26.53
CA GLU A 22 -22.22 11.96 -25.42
C GLU A 22 -21.53 12.46 -24.14
N PRO A 23 -22.19 13.32 -23.33
CA PRO A 23 -21.58 13.85 -22.13
C PRO A 23 -21.27 12.70 -21.18
N ASP A 24 -19.98 12.59 -20.83
CA ASP A 24 -19.38 11.72 -19.85
C ASP A 24 -20.35 11.47 -18.67
N ASP A 25 -20.65 10.19 -18.42
CA ASP A 25 -21.41 9.67 -17.29
C ASP A 25 -21.15 10.52 -16.04
N MET A 26 -22.17 11.25 -15.57
CA MET A 26 -22.11 12.05 -14.35
C MET A 26 -21.56 11.19 -13.22
N SER A 27 -20.26 11.26 -12.96
CA SER A 27 -19.61 10.32 -12.05
C SER A 27 -20.00 10.64 -10.61
N TYR A 28 -21.04 9.96 -10.11
CA TYR A 28 -21.48 9.94 -8.71
C TYR A 28 -20.50 9.19 -7.79
N THR A 29 -19.21 9.26 -8.09
CA THR A 29 -18.15 8.51 -7.41
C THR A 29 -17.42 9.43 -6.44
N LEU A 30 -17.46 9.09 -5.15
CA LEU A 30 -16.59 9.70 -4.16
C LEU A 30 -15.22 9.02 -4.19
N THR A 31 -14.15 9.77 -4.44
CA THR A 31 -12.77 9.25 -4.32
C THR A 31 -12.11 9.71 -3.02
N VAL A 32 -11.68 8.74 -2.20
CA VAL A 32 -10.93 8.97 -0.96
C VAL A 32 -9.58 8.28 -1.01
N HIS A 33 -8.53 8.98 -0.60
CA HIS A 33 -7.21 8.39 -0.42
C HIS A 33 -7.04 7.95 1.04
N TRP A 34 -6.71 6.68 1.24
CA TRP A 34 -6.36 6.13 2.53
C TRP A 34 -4.86 5.85 2.59
N THR A 35 -4.14 6.62 3.39
CA THR A 35 -2.75 6.33 3.75
C THR A 35 -2.75 5.36 4.91
N ILE A 36 -2.20 4.17 4.67
CA ILE A 36 -2.13 3.10 5.66
C ILE A 36 -0.75 3.13 6.29
N GLU A 37 -0.73 3.33 7.61
CA GLU A 37 0.48 3.40 8.41
C GLU A 37 0.49 2.22 9.41
N PRO A 38 1.20 1.12 9.10
CA PRO A 38 1.35 0.00 10.01
C PRO A 38 2.00 0.46 11.33
N GLN A 39 1.48 -0.01 12.46
CA GLN A 39 1.92 0.47 13.78
C GLN A 39 3.14 -0.29 14.30
N THR A 40 3.10 -1.62 14.23
CA THR A 40 4.09 -2.51 14.83
C THR A 40 4.89 -3.22 13.75
N ALA A 41 6.22 -3.12 13.82
CA ALA A 41 7.11 -3.84 12.90
C ALA A 41 7.03 -5.36 13.14
N PRO A 42 7.14 -6.19 12.10
CA PRO A 42 7.23 -7.63 12.22
C PRO A 42 8.38 -8.05 13.15
N ARG A 43 8.16 -9.12 13.92
CA ARG A 43 9.14 -9.66 14.86
C ARG A 43 9.65 -11.01 14.39
N PRO A 44 10.89 -11.11 13.89
CA PRO A 44 11.50 -12.38 13.57
C PRO A 44 11.75 -13.19 14.86
N TRP A 45 11.37 -14.47 14.83
CA TRP A 45 11.69 -15.40 15.91
C TRP A 45 13.06 -16.03 15.65
N ARG A 46 13.97 -15.90 16.62
CA ARG A 46 15.32 -16.48 16.54
C ARG A 46 15.73 -17.10 17.86
N ALA A 47 16.69 -18.02 17.79
CA ALA A 47 17.32 -18.59 18.97
C ALA A 47 18.09 -17.50 19.72
N CYS A 48 17.69 -17.22 20.95
CA CYS A 48 18.39 -16.30 21.83
C CYS A 48 19.40 -17.06 22.69
N SER A 49 20.64 -16.57 22.72
CA SER A 49 21.74 -17.18 23.47
C SER A 49 21.52 -17.13 24.99
N ARG A 50 20.97 -16.01 25.48
CA ARG A 50 20.68 -15.79 26.90
C ARG A 50 19.43 -16.55 27.38
N CYS A 51 18.34 -16.50 26.61
CA CYS A 51 17.09 -17.18 26.96
C CYS A 51 17.11 -18.69 26.65
N ARG A 52 18.11 -19.17 25.90
CA ARG A 52 18.25 -20.57 25.48
C ARG A 52 17.02 -21.13 24.76
N GLY A 53 16.43 -20.33 23.87
CA GLY A 53 15.24 -20.73 23.13
C GLY A 53 14.83 -19.74 22.06
N GLN A 54 13.83 -20.13 21.26
CA GLN A 54 13.23 -19.25 20.25
C GLN A 54 12.51 -18.09 20.94
N ARG A 55 12.85 -16.87 20.55
CA ARG A 55 12.26 -15.63 21.07
C ARG A 55 12.01 -14.64 19.95
N PRO A 56 10.98 -13.79 20.07
CA PRO A 56 10.79 -12.68 19.16
C PRO A 56 11.88 -11.63 19.38
N PHE A 57 12.41 -11.11 18.28
CA PHE A 57 13.34 -9.99 18.26
C PHE A 57 12.66 -8.75 17.73
N VAL A 58 12.88 -7.61 18.38
CA VAL A 58 12.29 -6.32 18.04
C VAL A 58 13.37 -5.40 17.47
N CYS A 59 13.06 -4.67 16.41
CA CYS A 59 13.96 -3.65 15.87
C CYS A 59 14.24 -2.58 16.93
N SER A 60 15.52 -2.30 17.19
CA SER A 60 15.92 -1.34 18.22
C SER A 60 15.90 0.12 17.75
N GLY A 61 15.60 0.38 16.47
CA GLY A 61 15.68 1.73 15.89
C GLY A 61 17.12 2.21 15.65
N LYS A 62 18.10 1.30 15.66
CA LYS A 62 19.52 1.63 15.53
C LYS A 62 20.20 0.81 14.44
N THR A 63 21.08 1.44 13.69
CA THR A 63 21.99 0.80 12.74
C THR A 63 23.41 0.80 13.28
N ARG A 64 24.22 -0.13 12.76
CA ARG A 64 25.66 -0.14 12.92
C ARG A 64 26.28 -0.12 11.54
N LEU A 65 27.14 0.86 11.28
CA LEU A 65 27.94 0.94 10.07
C LEU A 65 29.42 0.86 10.46
N ASN A 66 30.11 -0.16 9.99
CA ASN A 66 31.55 -0.30 10.16
C ASN A 66 32.24 -0.10 8.80
N ALA A 67 33.42 0.51 8.81
CA ALA A 67 34.26 0.66 7.64
C ALA A 67 35.56 -0.12 7.81
N ASN A 68 36.00 -0.80 6.75
CA ASN A 68 37.29 -1.46 6.65
C ASN A 68 37.92 -1.12 5.29
N GLY A 69 38.74 -0.07 5.28
CA GLY A 69 39.28 0.52 4.06
C GLY A 69 38.16 1.01 3.14
N ARG A 70 38.06 0.44 1.93
CA ARG A 70 37.01 0.79 0.94
C ARG A 70 35.75 -0.07 1.05
N ARG A 71 35.65 -0.93 2.06
CA ARG A 71 34.53 -1.84 2.27
C ARG A 71 33.71 -1.39 3.48
N LEU A 72 32.39 -1.54 3.38
CA LEU A 72 31.45 -1.23 4.44
C LEU A 72 30.67 -2.49 4.85
N ASP A 73 30.42 -2.60 6.15
CA ASP A 73 29.52 -3.57 6.75
C ASP A 73 28.41 -2.83 7.49
N ALA A 74 27.16 -3.13 7.21
CA ALA A 74 26.01 -2.48 7.82
C ALA A 74 25.05 -3.52 8.42
N TRP A 75 24.61 -3.26 9.65
CA TRP A 75 23.60 -4.06 10.33
C TRP A 75 22.48 -3.20 10.87
N LEU A 76 21.27 -3.74 10.83
CA LEU A 76 20.13 -3.26 11.60
C LEU A 76 20.11 -4.00 12.94
N ILE A 77 20.08 -3.26 14.05
CA ILE A 77 20.20 -3.84 15.38
C ILE A 77 18.80 -4.24 15.88
N TYR A 78 18.66 -5.51 16.26
CA TYR A 78 17.50 -6.08 16.91
C TYR A 78 17.83 -6.48 18.35
N ARG A 79 16.80 -6.53 19.20
CA ARG A 79 16.91 -6.98 20.58
C ARG A 79 15.87 -8.05 20.90
N CYS A 80 16.26 -9.06 21.66
CA CYS A 80 15.34 -10.03 22.20
C CYS A 80 14.27 -9.31 23.06
N ALA A 81 13.00 -9.61 22.83
CA ALA A 81 11.91 -8.97 23.57
C ALA A 81 11.96 -9.24 25.08
N ASP A 82 12.55 -10.38 25.49
CA ASP A 82 12.55 -10.82 26.89
C ASP A 82 13.79 -10.37 27.67
N CYS A 83 14.98 -10.47 27.07
CA CYS A 83 16.26 -10.27 27.79
C CYS A 83 17.14 -9.18 27.18
N ALA A 84 16.67 -8.50 26.12
CA ALA A 84 17.40 -7.47 25.39
C ALA A 84 18.75 -7.91 24.75
N ASP A 85 19.01 -9.22 24.64
CA ASP A 85 20.18 -9.73 23.91
C ASP A 85 20.16 -9.23 22.47
N THR A 86 21.33 -8.88 21.94
CA THR A 86 21.44 -8.16 20.68
C THR A 86 21.65 -9.11 19.52
N TRP A 87 20.91 -8.89 18.44
CA TRP A 87 21.17 -9.49 17.15
C TRP A 87 21.42 -8.39 16.11
N ASN A 88 22.59 -8.42 15.49
CA ASN A 88 22.92 -7.56 14.36
C ASN A 88 22.44 -8.24 13.07
N ARG A 89 21.30 -7.83 12.53
CA ARG A 89 20.79 -8.32 11.26
C ARG A 89 21.57 -7.66 10.12
N PRO A 90 22.28 -8.42 9.26
CA PRO A 90 23.00 -7.82 8.13
C PRO A 90 22.04 -7.08 7.19
N ILE A 91 22.45 -5.89 6.76
CA ILE A 91 21.86 -5.15 5.63
C ILE A 91 22.73 -5.42 4.40
N PHE A 92 24.05 -5.28 4.56
CA PHE A 92 25.06 -5.74 3.63
C PHE A 92 26.39 -5.93 4.37
N GLU A 93 27.23 -6.81 3.84
CA GLU A 93 28.56 -7.08 4.38
C GLU A 93 29.59 -7.00 3.25
N ARG A 94 30.75 -6.41 3.54
CA ARG A 94 31.91 -6.21 2.66
C ARG A 94 31.58 -5.57 1.31
N LYS A 95 30.61 -4.65 1.29
CA LYS A 95 30.21 -3.93 0.08
C LYS A 95 31.19 -2.80 -0.21
N ASN A 96 31.59 -2.60 -1.47
CA ASN A 96 32.47 -1.47 -1.79
C ASN A 96 31.70 -0.16 -1.58
N VAL A 97 32.33 0.86 -1.00
CA VAL A 97 31.68 2.15 -0.75
C VAL A 97 31.04 2.74 -2.01
N ARG A 98 31.63 2.51 -3.19
CA ARG A 98 31.11 3.00 -4.48
C ARG A 98 29.90 2.22 -5.01
N GLU A 99 29.64 1.04 -4.47
CA GLU A 99 28.50 0.19 -4.83
C GLU A 99 27.32 0.40 -3.87
N VAL A 100 27.53 1.12 -2.76
CA VAL A 100 26.45 1.46 -1.82
C VAL A 100 25.68 2.63 -2.40
N ASP A 101 24.37 2.45 -2.49
CA ASP A 101 23.44 3.51 -2.86
C ASP A 101 23.64 4.74 -1.94
N PRO A 102 23.81 5.96 -2.49
CA PRO A 102 24.12 7.15 -1.69
C PRO A 102 23.06 7.47 -0.62
N ASP A 103 21.78 7.30 -0.94
CA ASP A 103 20.68 7.56 0.01
C ASP A 103 20.69 6.55 1.15
N THR A 104 20.95 5.29 0.84
CA THR A 104 21.16 4.24 1.84
C THR A 104 22.36 4.54 2.73
N LEU A 105 23.49 4.95 2.15
CA LEU A 105 24.68 5.31 2.93
C LEU A 105 24.41 6.51 3.86
N HIS A 106 23.77 7.55 3.35
CA HIS A 106 23.39 8.73 4.11
C HIS A 106 22.42 8.38 5.26
N ALA A 107 21.41 7.53 4.99
CA ALA A 107 20.48 7.04 6.01
C ALA A 107 21.20 6.25 7.12
N LEU A 108 22.17 5.40 6.74
CA LEU A 108 22.96 4.63 7.69
C LEU A 108 23.87 5.51 8.54
N GLN A 109 24.51 6.52 7.95
CA GLN A 109 25.39 7.46 8.65
C GLN A 109 24.64 8.32 9.66
N ASN A 110 23.41 8.73 9.34
CA ASN A 110 22.58 9.57 10.20
C ASN A 110 21.64 8.79 11.13
N ASN A 111 21.65 7.45 11.07
CA ASN A 111 20.68 6.60 11.77
C ASN A 111 19.23 7.05 11.51
N ASP A 112 18.89 7.27 10.24
CA ASP A 112 17.57 7.75 9.80
C ASP A 112 16.47 6.79 10.24
N LEU A 113 15.61 7.26 11.16
CA LEU A 113 14.52 6.47 11.73
C LEU A 113 13.46 6.08 10.69
N ALA A 114 13.18 6.91 9.69
CA ALA A 114 12.20 6.60 8.65
C ALA A 114 12.72 5.49 7.73
N TRP A 115 14.01 5.56 7.37
CA TRP A 115 14.67 4.49 6.62
C TRP A 115 14.71 3.19 7.43
N ILE A 116 15.15 3.25 8.70
CA ILE A 116 15.18 2.10 9.61
C ILE A 116 13.79 1.47 9.74
N ARG A 117 12.76 2.30 9.89
CA ARG A 117 11.37 1.82 9.95
C ARG A 117 11.03 1.06 8.68
N ARG A 118 11.30 1.61 7.48
CA ARG A 118 11.00 0.90 6.21
C ARG A 118 11.72 -0.45 6.13
N THR A 119 13.02 -0.48 6.45
CA THR A 119 13.82 -1.71 6.45
C THR A 119 13.33 -2.73 7.48
N ALA A 120 12.80 -2.30 8.62
CA ALA A 120 12.25 -3.20 9.64
C ALA A 120 10.92 -3.87 9.22
N PHE A 121 10.20 -3.28 8.27
CA PHE A 121 8.96 -3.84 7.72
C PHE A 121 9.19 -4.66 6.44
N ASP A 122 10.43 -4.82 5.99
CA ASP A 122 10.76 -5.72 4.87
C ASP A 122 10.70 -7.19 5.33
N VAL A 123 9.50 -7.76 5.25
CA VAL A 123 9.23 -9.16 5.65
C VAL A 123 10.02 -10.15 4.79
N GLU A 124 10.18 -9.89 3.49
CA GLU A 124 10.91 -10.80 2.61
C GLU A 124 12.39 -10.87 2.99
N ASP A 125 13.00 -9.73 3.32
CA ASP A 125 14.37 -9.71 3.79
C ASP A 125 14.50 -10.29 5.22
N LEU A 126 13.47 -10.19 6.07
CA LEU A 126 13.41 -10.90 7.36
C LEU A 126 13.37 -12.43 7.18
N ARG A 127 12.65 -12.93 6.17
CA ARG A 127 12.54 -14.39 5.91
C ARG A 127 13.88 -15.05 5.60
N ARG A 128 14.85 -14.29 5.09
CA ARG A 128 16.23 -14.76 4.90
C ARG A 128 16.93 -15.14 6.19
N SER A 129 16.46 -14.64 7.33
CA SER A 129 17.05 -14.87 8.66
C SER A 129 16.27 -15.86 9.53
N THR A 130 14.99 -16.12 9.22
CA THR A 130 14.11 -17.04 9.95
C THR A 130 12.82 -17.32 9.17
N ASP A 131 12.28 -18.53 9.30
CA ASP A 131 10.99 -18.90 8.71
C ASP A 131 9.80 -18.45 9.56
N ARG A 132 10.03 -18.14 10.85
CA ARG A 132 8.97 -17.74 11.78
C ARG A 132 9.04 -16.24 12.04
N ILE A 133 8.04 -15.52 11.54
CA ILE A 133 7.87 -14.08 11.73
C ILE A 133 6.50 -13.84 12.34
N GLU A 134 6.47 -13.09 13.43
CA GLU A 134 5.24 -12.59 14.02
C GLU A 134 4.89 -11.25 13.36
N GLU A 135 3.77 -11.22 12.64
CA GLU A 135 3.28 -10.05 11.93
C GLU A 135 2.06 -9.45 12.64
N PHE A 136 1.92 -8.13 12.54
CA PHE A 136 0.94 -7.34 13.24
C PHE A 136 0.03 -6.66 12.23
N PRO A 137 -1.30 -6.91 12.24
CA PRO A 137 -2.22 -6.30 11.29
C PRO A 137 -2.49 -4.82 11.62
N GLU A 138 -2.25 -4.37 12.85
CA GLU A 138 -2.68 -3.05 13.32
C GLU A 138 -2.09 -1.92 12.45
N CYS A 139 -3.00 -1.14 11.85
CA CYS A 139 -2.66 0.00 11.01
C CYS A 139 -3.46 1.22 11.44
N ARG A 140 -2.87 2.39 11.26
CA ARG A 140 -3.58 3.67 11.30
C ARG A 140 -3.98 4.04 9.89
N VAL A 141 -5.19 4.53 9.71
CA VAL A 141 -5.68 5.01 8.41
C VAL A 141 -5.81 6.53 8.48
N ARG A 142 -5.04 7.23 7.64
CA ARG A 142 -5.21 8.67 7.40
C ARG A 142 -5.97 8.86 6.11
N ARG A 143 -7.02 9.69 6.14
CA ARG A 143 -7.97 9.84 5.03
C ARG A 143 -7.82 11.23 4.41
N ARG A 144 -7.90 11.29 3.08
CA ARG A 144 -7.93 12.55 2.33
C ARG A 144 -8.94 12.44 1.21
N VAL A 145 -10.00 13.24 1.29
CA VAL A 145 -11.02 13.36 0.24
C VAL A 145 -10.44 14.14 -0.95
N ARG A 146 -10.59 13.61 -2.17
CA ARG A 146 -10.10 14.27 -3.40
C ARG A 146 -11.16 15.13 -4.09
N ALA A 147 -12.41 14.70 -4.08
CA ALA A 147 -13.55 15.41 -4.64
C ALA A 147 -14.65 15.54 -3.57
N ARG A 148 -15.27 16.72 -3.45
CA ARG A 148 -16.39 16.91 -2.52
C ARG A 148 -17.57 16.02 -2.97
N PRO A 149 -18.28 15.38 -2.04
CA PRO A 149 -19.41 14.53 -2.38
C PRO A 149 -20.47 15.35 -3.13
N PHE A 150 -20.94 14.84 -4.26
CA PHE A 150 -22.23 15.26 -4.79
C PHE A 150 -23.32 14.61 -3.93
N GLU A 151 -24.40 15.34 -3.65
CA GLU A 151 -25.60 14.72 -3.07
C GLU A 151 -26.05 13.57 -4.00
N GLY A 152 -26.13 12.36 -3.45
CA GLY A 152 -26.50 11.16 -4.22
C GLY A 152 -25.36 10.26 -4.69
N CYS A 153 -24.12 10.45 -4.22
CA CYS A 153 -23.02 9.50 -4.48
C CYS A 153 -23.45 8.06 -4.18
N ASN A 154 -23.37 7.20 -5.19
CA ASN A 154 -23.70 5.78 -5.11
C ASN A 154 -22.47 4.89 -5.36
N ARG A 155 -21.33 5.48 -5.72
CA ARG A 155 -20.05 4.80 -5.90
C ARG A 155 -19.00 5.39 -4.97
N LEU A 156 -18.18 4.52 -4.41
CA LEU A 156 -17.06 4.88 -3.55
C LEU A 156 -15.78 4.26 -4.13
N GLU A 157 -14.81 5.11 -4.41
CA GLU A 157 -13.46 4.71 -4.76
C GLU A 157 -12.51 5.01 -3.58
N ILE A 158 -11.79 3.98 -3.15
CA ILE A 158 -10.75 4.10 -2.13
C ILE A 158 -9.40 3.78 -2.78
N VAL A 159 -8.48 4.74 -2.74
CA VAL A 159 -7.10 4.56 -3.21
C VAL A 159 -6.19 4.35 -2.00
N LEU A 160 -5.59 3.15 -1.90
CA LEU A 160 -4.67 2.82 -0.82
C LEU A 160 -3.25 3.28 -1.13
N ALA A 161 -2.68 4.07 -0.22
CA ALA A 161 -1.26 4.38 -0.17
C ALA A 161 -0.62 3.63 1.00
N VAL A 162 0.23 2.64 0.72
CA VAL A 162 0.81 1.71 1.69
C VAL A 162 2.33 1.80 1.60
N ALA A 163 2.92 2.72 2.37
CA ALA A 163 4.36 2.99 2.29
C ALA A 163 5.25 1.85 2.85
N MET A 164 4.65 0.87 3.55
CA MET A 164 5.35 -0.18 4.29
C MET A 164 4.55 -1.47 4.21
N ALA A 165 5.21 -2.61 4.01
CA ALA A 165 4.52 -3.90 3.95
C ALA A 165 3.74 -4.15 5.24
N THR A 166 2.56 -4.76 5.10
CA THR A 166 1.66 -5.03 6.22
C THR A 166 0.94 -6.36 6.03
N SER A 167 0.61 -7.02 7.15
CA SER A 167 -0.24 -8.21 7.17
C SER A 167 -1.74 -7.86 7.15
N MET A 168 -2.09 -6.56 7.11
CA MET A 168 -3.47 -6.09 7.08
C MET A 168 -4.19 -6.57 5.83
N ARG A 169 -5.22 -7.40 6.04
CA ARG A 169 -6.10 -7.90 4.97
C ARG A 169 -7.11 -6.84 4.54
N ALA A 170 -7.42 -6.78 3.26
CA ALA A 170 -8.39 -5.83 2.72
C ALA A 170 -9.78 -5.97 3.36
N ASP A 171 -10.27 -7.18 3.60
CA ASP A 171 -11.57 -7.40 4.25
C ASP A 171 -11.62 -6.92 5.70
N ARG A 172 -10.54 -7.10 6.46
CA ARG A 172 -10.42 -6.60 7.83
C ARG A 172 -10.34 -5.08 7.87
N LEU A 173 -9.55 -4.49 6.97
CA LEU A 173 -9.43 -3.04 6.81
C LEU A 173 -10.80 -2.43 6.50
N LEU A 174 -11.44 -2.88 5.42
CA LEU A 174 -12.73 -2.35 4.99
C LEU A 174 -13.81 -2.55 6.05
N ALA A 175 -13.83 -3.70 6.74
CA ALA A 175 -14.84 -3.94 7.76
C ALA A 175 -14.69 -3.02 8.97
N ALA A 176 -13.45 -2.78 9.42
CA ALA A 176 -13.18 -1.88 10.53
C ALA A 176 -13.47 -0.42 10.14
N GLU A 177 -13.03 0.00 8.96
CA GLU A 177 -13.09 1.40 8.54
C GLU A 177 -14.47 1.83 8.03
N LEU A 178 -15.19 0.94 7.32
CA LEU A 178 -16.51 1.24 6.76
C LEU A 178 -17.67 0.83 7.69
N GLY A 179 -17.41 0.12 8.78
CA GLY A 179 -18.48 -0.43 9.63
C GLY A 179 -19.31 -1.54 8.98
N VAL A 180 -18.84 -2.11 7.86
CA VAL A 180 -19.54 -3.14 7.10
C VAL A 180 -19.05 -4.52 7.52
N SER A 181 -19.95 -5.49 7.72
CA SER A 181 -19.53 -6.84 8.09
C SER A 181 -18.72 -7.53 6.98
N ARG A 182 -17.78 -8.40 7.35
CA ARG A 182 -16.96 -9.15 6.39
C ARG A 182 -17.79 -10.04 5.45
N SER A 183 -18.89 -10.62 5.94
CA SER A 183 -19.82 -11.40 5.11
C SER A 183 -20.51 -10.52 4.07
N ARG A 184 -20.86 -9.28 4.43
CA ARG A 184 -21.44 -8.32 3.50
C ARG A 184 -20.44 -7.83 2.45
N LEU A 185 -19.19 -7.57 2.82
CA LEU A 185 -18.12 -7.27 1.86
C LEU A 185 -17.89 -8.43 0.88
N ALA A 186 -17.91 -9.68 1.37
CA ALA A 186 -17.82 -10.87 0.53
C ALA A 186 -19.02 -11.00 -0.43
N ARG A 187 -20.24 -10.70 0.04
CA ARG A 187 -21.44 -10.66 -0.81
C ARG A 187 -21.32 -9.61 -1.91
N LEU A 188 -20.89 -8.39 -1.58
CA LEU A 188 -20.68 -7.31 -2.56
C LEU A 188 -19.65 -7.71 -3.62
N ALA A 189 -18.55 -8.34 -3.21
CA ALA A 189 -17.54 -8.83 -4.13
C ALA A 189 -18.05 -9.97 -5.04
N ALA A 190 -18.89 -10.86 -4.50
CA ALA A 190 -19.50 -11.95 -5.28
C ALA A 190 -20.53 -11.47 -6.32
N MET A 191 -21.05 -10.25 -6.17
CA MET A 191 -21.97 -9.60 -7.11
C MET A 191 -21.26 -8.57 -8.00
N ASP A 192 -19.92 -8.57 -8.04
CA ASP A 192 -19.08 -7.59 -8.77
C ASP A 192 -19.33 -6.11 -8.39
N ARG A 193 -19.94 -5.88 -7.22
CA ARG A 193 -20.18 -4.56 -6.62
C ARG A 193 -19.04 -4.10 -5.71
N LEU A 194 -18.04 -4.95 -5.50
CA LEU A 194 -16.80 -4.62 -4.83
C LEU A 194 -15.64 -5.20 -5.64
N ILE A 195 -14.81 -4.33 -6.21
CA ILE A 195 -13.69 -4.72 -7.06
C ILE A 195 -12.39 -4.15 -6.47
N LEU A 196 -11.35 -4.97 -6.41
CA LEU A 196 -10.00 -4.53 -6.06
C LEU A 196 -9.14 -4.56 -7.31
N GLN A 197 -8.51 -3.44 -7.64
CA GLN A 197 -7.53 -3.34 -8.72
C GLN A 197 -6.12 -3.23 -8.15
N PRO A 198 -5.14 -4.00 -8.69
CA PRO A 198 -5.28 -4.97 -9.79
C PRO A 198 -6.06 -6.24 -9.39
N GLU A 199 -6.88 -6.76 -10.31
CA GLU A 199 -7.83 -7.85 -10.06
C GLU A 199 -7.14 -9.21 -9.81
N THR A 200 -7.40 -9.81 -8.65
CA THR A 200 -7.09 -11.22 -8.39
C THR A 200 -8.27 -11.87 -7.65
N ARG A 201 -8.62 -13.12 -8.03
CA ARG A 201 -9.77 -13.89 -7.51
C ARG A 201 -9.85 -14.05 -5.97
N LYS A 202 -8.79 -13.70 -5.22
CA LYS A 202 -8.73 -13.78 -3.74
C LYS A 202 -8.35 -12.44 -3.09
N ASN A 203 -8.61 -11.31 -3.74
CA ASN A 203 -8.12 -9.99 -3.31
C ASN A 203 -8.51 -9.57 -1.88
N LEU A 204 -9.76 -9.83 -1.46
CA LEU A 204 -10.24 -9.39 -0.13
C LEU A 204 -9.54 -10.09 1.05
N GLN A 205 -9.08 -11.33 0.87
CA GLN A 205 -8.45 -12.12 1.94
C GLN A 205 -6.92 -11.97 1.95
N ARG A 206 -6.37 -11.18 1.03
CA ARG A 206 -4.93 -10.91 0.91
C ARG A 206 -4.56 -9.62 1.61
N SER A 207 -3.29 -9.50 1.96
CA SER A 207 -2.71 -8.26 2.45
C SER A 207 -2.84 -7.15 1.42
N ILE A 208 -3.18 -5.96 1.88
CA ILE A 208 -3.22 -4.76 1.05
C ILE A 208 -1.84 -4.41 0.50
N ARG A 209 -1.82 -3.75 -0.66
CA ARG A 209 -0.59 -3.29 -1.32
C ARG A 209 -0.71 -1.82 -1.69
N ASP A 210 0.43 -1.19 -1.88
CA ASP A 210 0.46 0.18 -2.37
C ASP A 210 -0.19 0.27 -3.76
N GLY A 211 -0.94 1.34 -3.99
CA GLY A 211 -1.66 1.55 -5.25
C GLY A 211 -2.92 0.70 -5.44
N THR A 212 -3.32 -0.11 -4.45
CA THR A 212 -4.59 -0.86 -4.53
C THR A 212 -5.75 0.13 -4.62
N ARG A 213 -6.60 -0.03 -5.64
CA ARG A 213 -7.86 0.72 -5.76
C ARG A 213 -9.02 -0.18 -5.41
N ILE A 214 -9.93 0.31 -4.59
CA ILE A 214 -11.13 -0.42 -4.16
C ILE A 214 -12.34 0.35 -4.65
N MET A 215 -13.10 -0.26 -5.54
CA MET A 215 -14.34 0.30 -6.07
C MET A 215 -15.52 -0.39 -5.39
N LEU A 216 -16.41 0.39 -4.80
CA LEU A 216 -17.66 -0.09 -4.20
C LEU A 216 -18.84 0.56 -4.91
N ASP A 217 -19.75 -0.27 -5.44
CA ASP A 217 -21.07 0.14 -5.89
C ASP A 217 -22.06 -0.01 -4.74
N LEU A 218 -22.52 1.12 -4.20
CA LEU A 218 -23.45 1.24 -3.08
C LEU A 218 -24.87 1.62 -3.52
N SER A 219 -25.18 1.58 -4.83
CA SER A 219 -26.49 1.97 -5.38
C SER A 219 -27.68 1.26 -4.73
N ALA A 220 -27.56 -0.03 -4.46
CA ALA A 220 -28.61 -0.83 -3.80
C ALA A 220 -28.44 -0.96 -2.27
N GLU A 221 -27.55 -0.17 -1.65
CA GLU A 221 -27.36 -0.19 -0.20
C GLU A 221 -28.07 1.01 0.47
N ALA A 222 -28.95 0.72 1.44
CA ALA A 222 -29.77 1.73 2.11
C ALA A 222 -28.95 2.65 3.05
N ASP A 223 -27.90 2.12 3.64
CA ASP A 223 -26.93 2.78 4.53
C ASP A 223 -25.71 3.34 3.77
N ARG A 224 -25.83 3.55 2.45
CA ARG A 224 -24.72 4.08 1.62
C ARG A 224 -24.14 5.39 2.17
N ALA A 225 -24.99 6.25 2.74
CA ALA A 225 -24.57 7.53 3.32
C ALA A 225 -23.62 7.32 4.51
N GLU A 226 -23.94 6.37 5.41
CA GLU A 226 -23.10 6.04 6.57
C GLU A 226 -21.77 5.43 6.12
N ILE A 227 -21.79 4.54 5.12
CA ILE A 227 -20.56 3.93 4.57
C ILE A 227 -19.64 5.01 3.97
N ILE A 228 -20.22 5.95 3.22
CA ILE A 228 -19.51 7.06 2.59
C ILE A 228 -18.91 8.00 3.65
N GLU A 229 -19.69 8.39 4.66
CA GLU A 229 -19.26 9.24 5.77
C GLU A 229 -18.08 8.60 6.52
N ARG A 230 -18.21 7.33 6.92
CA ARG A 230 -17.13 6.58 7.57
C ARG A 230 -15.89 6.46 6.68
N ALA A 231 -16.05 6.36 5.37
CA ALA A 231 -14.91 6.32 4.46
C ALA A 231 -14.13 7.64 4.41
N GLN A 232 -14.76 8.76 4.75
CA GLN A 232 -14.16 10.09 4.76
C GLN A 232 -13.55 10.42 6.13
N GLU A 233 -14.29 10.13 7.21
CA GLU A 233 -13.96 10.60 8.56
C GLU A 233 -13.31 9.50 9.42
N GLY A 234 -13.65 8.24 9.15
CA GLY A 234 -13.28 7.07 9.96
C GLY A 234 -14.36 6.68 10.95
N ALA A 235 -14.15 5.57 11.67
CA ALA A 235 -15.02 5.23 12.80
C ALA A 235 -14.97 6.36 13.84
N PRO A 236 -16.12 6.79 14.41
CA PRO A 236 -16.12 7.75 15.51
C PRO A 236 -15.21 7.19 16.62
N SER A 237 -14.32 8.04 17.12
CA SER A 237 -13.41 7.70 18.21
C SER A 237 -14.25 7.53 19.48
N GLY A 238 -14.73 6.31 19.72
CA GLY A 238 -15.37 5.89 20.97
C GLY A 238 -14.35 5.59 22.05
#